data_AF-A0AAE5MKQ9-F1
#
_entry.id   AF-A0AAE5MKQ9-F1
#
_cell.length_a   1.000
_cell.length_b   1.000
_cell.length_c   1.000
_cell.angle_alpha   90.00
_cell.angle_beta   90.00
_cell.angle_gamma   90.00
#
_symmetry.space_group_name_H-M   'P 1'
#
loop_
_entity.id
_entity.type
_entity.pdbx_description
1 polymer ?
#
loop_
_entity_poly.entity_id
_entity_poly.type
_entity_poly.pdbx_seq_one_letter_code
_entity_poly.pdbx_strand_id
1 'polypeptide(L)'
;MKAFTRARTLAIGVTAATALVLTGCSNSEESGSTTDTSAISFEDSWVKAADSGMTAMFGTIVNDSDSDVTLTSVTTGVSPRVELHEMAPDGTGAMKMREKDGGVVVQANSSYELAPGGDHIMLFDLPAPVRAGSDVPFTFTFADGATAQFTAQVRDFTGAREDYGDGASHGETSGGMDGAMQDHGQGEAHGG
;
A
#
# COMPACT_ATOMS: atom_id res chain seq x y z
N MET A 1 -55.62 78.64 8.54
CA MET A 1 -54.67 78.74 7.41
C MET A 1 -53.28 79.03 7.97
N LYS A 2 -52.24 78.38 7.43
CA LYS A 2 -50.82 78.30 7.85
C LYS A 2 -50.54 77.37 9.03
N ALA A 3 -49.57 76.45 9.02
CA ALA A 3 -48.77 75.82 7.96
C ALA A 3 -48.06 74.60 8.60
N PHE A 4 -47.89 73.53 7.83
CA PHE A 4 -47.03 72.37 8.12
C PHE A 4 -45.55 72.78 8.27
N THR A 5 -44.74 72.01 9.01
CA THR A 5 -43.39 71.57 8.60
C THR A 5 -42.89 70.41 9.49
N ARG A 6 -42.37 69.36 8.84
CA ARG A 6 -41.73 68.16 9.40
C ARG A 6 -40.20 68.33 9.44
N ALA A 7 -39.49 67.64 10.35
CA ALA A 7 -38.17 66.98 10.13
C ALA A 7 -37.65 66.42 11.48
N ARG A 8 -37.42 65.11 11.66
CA ARG A 8 -36.28 64.24 11.24
C ARG A 8 -35.02 64.35 12.13
N THR A 9 -34.90 63.37 13.05
CA THR A 9 -33.76 62.50 13.41
C THR A 9 -32.43 63.03 14.01
N LEU A 10 -31.85 62.15 14.87
CA LEU A 10 -30.51 62.08 15.52
C LEU A 10 -30.34 62.83 16.85
N ALA A 11 -29.74 62.30 17.93
CA ALA A 11 -29.17 60.99 18.26
C ALA A 11 -28.82 60.91 19.78
N ILE A 12 -28.48 59.70 20.24
CA ILE A 12 -27.59 59.34 21.38
C ILE A 12 -28.16 59.41 22.80
N GLY A 13 -28.18 58.23 23.44
CA GLY A 13 -28.31 58.06 24.89
C GLY A 13 -27.93 56.63 25.29
N VAL A 14 -26.63 56.37 25.37
CA VAL A 14 -26.04 55.12 25.91
C VAL A 14 -26.39 55.02 27.39
N THR A 15 -27.03 53.93 27.81
CA THR A 15 -26.98 53.45 29.20
C THR A 15 -26.80 51.94 29.20
N ALA A 16 -25.74 51.51 29.89
CA ALA A 16 -25.31 50.14 30.02
C ALA A 16 -26.18 49.36 31.02
N ALA A 17 -26.52 48.11 30.71
CA ALA A 17 -26.93 47.12 31.69
C ALA A 17 -26.47 45.72 31.26
N THR A 18 -25.70 45.14 32.17
CA THR A 18 -25.01 43.85 32.26
C THR A 18 -25.81 42.55 31.98
N ALA A 19 -25.06 41.58 31.44
CA ALA A 19 -25.06 40.13 31.72
C ALA A 19 -26.09 39.18 31.05
N LEU A 20 -25.63 38.35 30.12
CA LEU A 20 -25.40 36.91 30.38
C LEU A 20 -24.49 36.30 29.31
N VAL A 21 -23.38 35.72 29.78
CA VAL A 21 -22.40 34.99 28.97
C VAL A 21 -22.97 33.59 28.68
N LEU A 22 -23.22 33.27 27.41
CA LEU A 22 -23.20 31.89 26.95
C LEU A 22 -22.07 31.74 25.94
N THR A 23 -20.87 31.59 26.50
CA THR A 23 -19.73 30.97 25.81
C THR A 23 -20.12 29.51 25.56
N GLY A 24 -20.83 29.27 24.46
CA GLY A 24 -20.94 27.95 23.85
C GLY A 24 -19.67 27.68 23.07
N CYS A 25 -18.55 27.45 23.78
CA CYS A 25 -17.44 26.72 23.19
C CYS A 25 -17.92 25.29 23.04
N SER A 26 -18.55 24.95 21.91
CA SER A 26 -18.34 23.62 21.37
C SER A 26 -16.87 23.59 20.94
N ASN A 27 -15.99 23.36 21.91
CA ASN A 27 -14.75 22.67 21.61
C ASN A 27 -15.22 21.32 21.06
N SER A 28 -15.34 21.23 19.74
CA SER A 28 -15.08 19.97 19.07
C SER A 28 -13.66 19.62 19.46
N GLU A 29 -13.53 18.95 20.60
CA GLU A 29 -12.43 18.06 20.87
C GLU A 29 -12.55 17.04 19.74
N GLU A 30 -11.92 17.36 18.61
CA GLU A 30 -11.40 16.37 17.68
C GLU A 30 -10.52 15.49 18.56
N SER A 31 -11.17 14.50 19.18
CA SER A 31 -10.54 13.37 19.79
C SER A 31 -9.95 12.63 18.62
N GLY A 32 -8.81 13.12 18.13
CA GLY A 32 -7.90 12.34 17.33
C GLY A 32 -7.44 11.21 18.23
N SER A 33 -8.27 10.17 18.31
CA SER A 33 -7.91 8.92 18.96
C SER A 33 -6.79 8.35 18.11
N THR A 34 -5.56 8.53 18.57
CA THR A 34 -4.41 7.84 17.97
C THR A 34 -4.68 6.34 18.03
N THR A 35 -4.44 5.67 16.91
CA THR A 35 -4.60 4.23 16.72
C THR A 35 -3.89 3.51 17.86
N ASP A 36 -4.65 2.73 18.64
CA ASP A 36 -4.07 1.83 19.62
C ASP A 36 -3.48 0.62 18.89
N THR A 37 -2.21 0.75 18.53
CA THR A 37 -1.47 -0.30 17.83
C THR A 37 -1.40 -1.63 18.59
N SER A 38 -1.72 -1.64 19.90
CA SER A 38 -1.81 -2.87 20.70
C SER A 38 -3.01 -3.73 20.31
N ALA A 39 -4.03 -3.12 19.71
CA ALA A 39 -5.22 -3.79 19.17
C ALA A 39 -5.09 -4.14 17.68
N ILE A 40 -3.92 -3.87 17.08
CA ILE A 40 -3.64 -4.23 15.69
C ILE A 40 -2.66 -5.40 15.67
N SER A 41 -3.00 -6.44 14.93
CA SER A 41 -2.12 -7.59 14.71
C SER A 41 -1.98 -7.90 13.21
N PHE A 42 -0.92 -8.64 12.86
CA PHE A 42 -0.69 -9.11 11.49
C PHE A 42 -0.50 -10.62 11.47
N GLU A 43 -1.59 -11.31 11.13
CA GLU A 43 -1.69 -12.76 11.18
C GLU A 43 -1.20 -13.41 9.89
N ASP A 44 -0.65 -14.62 10.04
CA ASP A 44 -0.13 -15.44 8.95
C ASP A 44 0.84 -14.72 7.99
N SER A 45 1.49 -13.66 8.48
CA SER A 45 2.29 -12.79 7.63
C SER A 45 3.55 -13.47 7.09
N TRP A 46 3.81 -13.25 5.80
CA TRP A 46 4.95 -13.85 5.12
C TRP A 46 5.46 -13.02 3.94
N VAL A 47 6.73 -13.20 3.62
CA VAL A 47 7.39 -12.59 2.46
C VAL A 47 7.76 -13.70 1.48
N LYS A 48 7.51 -13.49 0.19
CA LYS A 48 7.99 -14.42 -0.84
C LYS A 48 9.52 -14.34 -0.94
N ALA A 49 10.20 -15.48 -0.89
CA ALA A 49 11.64 -15.54 -1.10
C ALA A 49 12.03 -15.00 -2.51
N ALA A 50 13.16 -14.30 -2.57
CA ALA A 50 13.67 -13.73 -3.82
C ALA A 50 15.19 -13.53 -3.75
N ASP A 51 15.88 -13.76 -4.86
CA ASP A 51 17.33 -13.54 -4.97
C ASP A 51 17.70 -12.06 -5.16
N SER A 52 16.88 -11.32 -5.90
CA SER A 52 17.10 -9.92 -6.24
C SER A 52 15.83 -9.30 -6.84
N GLY A 53 15.84 -7.99 -7.07
CA GLY A 53 14.76 -7.31 -7.78
C GLY A 53 13.57 -7.06 -6.87
N MET A 54 12.43 -7.63 -7.20
CA MET A 54 11.16 -7.34 -6.52
C MET A 54 10.58 -8.57 -5.82
N THR A 55 9.92 -8.36 -4.68
CA THR A 55 9.14 -9.39 -3.99
C THR A 55 7.93 -8.79 -3.28
N ALA A 56 7.08 -9.62 -2.69
CA ALA A 56 5.88 -9.16 -2.00
C ALA A 56 5.74 -9.78 -0.60
N MET A 57 5.09 -9.03 0.28
CA MET A 57 4.65 -9.44 1.61
C MET A 57 3.12 -9.57 1.62
N PHE A 58 2.65 -10.61 2.30
CA PHE A 58 1.26 -11.04 2.39
C PHE A 58 0.91 -11.36 3.85
N GLY A 59 -0.38 -11.49 4.15
CA GLY A 59 -0.90 -11.78 5.49
C GLY A 59 -2.24 -11.11 5.73
N THR A 60 -2.76 -11.20 6.95
CA THR A 60 -4.05 -10.61 7.31
C THR A 60 -3.88 -9.59 8.42
N ILE A 61 -4.21 -8.32 8.15
CA ILE A 61 -4.22 -7.27 9.16
C ILE A 61 -5.52 -7.41 9.95
N VAL A 62 -5.44 -7.54 11.26
CA VAL A 62 -6.60 -7.62 12.16
C VAL A 62 -6.66 -6.35 12.99
N ASN A 63 -7.83 -5.72 13.00
CA ASN A 63 -8.12 -4.55 13.83
C ASN A 63 -9.17 -4.92 14.88
N ASP A 64 -8.72 -5.18 16.10
CA ASP A 64 -9.57 -5.48 17.25
C ASP A 64 -9.99 -4.21 18.02
N SER A 65 -9.68 -3.02 17.48
CA SER A 65 -10.09 -1.75 18.08
C SER A 65 -11.53 -1.36 17.68
N ASP A 66 -12.08 -0.41 18.41
CA ASP A 66 -13.42 0.14 18.19
C ASP A 66 -13.47 1.26 17.12
N SER A 67 -12.39 1.44 16.34
CA SER A 67 -12.30 2.47 15.32
C SER A 67 -11.60 1.96 14.06
N ASP A 68 -12.00 2.50 12.91
CA ASP A 68 -11.32 2.21 11.65
C ASP A 68 -9.89 2.73 11.69
N VAL A 69 -8.94 1.95 11.17
CA VAL A 69 -7.54 2.35 11.02
C VAL A 69 -7.15 2.32 9.57
N THR A 70 -6.29 3.25 9.15
CA THR A 70 -5.80 3.31 7.77
C THR A 70 -4.30 3.13 7.76
N LEU A 71 -3.82 2.02 7.21
CA LEU A 71 -2.40 1.79 6.92
C LEU A 71 -2.00 2.61 5.70
N THR A 72 -1.06 3.55 5.86
CA THR A 72 -0.66 4.47 4.79
C THR A 72 0.76 4.23 4.29
N SER A 73 1.61 3.61 5.10
CA SER A 73 2.98 3.30 4.70
C SER A 73 3.52 2.07 5.43
N VAL A 74 4.36 1.31 4.75
CA VAL A 74 5.13 0.20 5.30
C VAL A 74 6.59 0.41 4.94
N THR A 75 7.50 0.11 5.86
CA THR A 75 8.95 0.16 5.62
C THR A 75 9.63 -1.07 6.18
N THR A 76 10.81 -1.40 5.65
CA THR A 76 11.65 -2.49 6.14
C THR A 76 13.13 -2.20 5.85
N GLY A 77 14.03 -2.87 6.56
CA GLY A 77 15.47 -2.78 6.32
C GLY A 77 15.95 -3.55 5.09
N VAL A 78 15.15 -4.46 4.53
CA VAL A 78 15.57 -5.32 3.40
C VAL A 78 15.31 -4.70 2.02
N SER A 79 14.58 -3.59 1.95
CA SER A 79 14.12 -2.98 0.70
C SER A 79 14.15 -1.45 0.82
N PRO A 80 14.78 -0.71 -0.11
CA PRO A 80 14.79 0.76 -0.07
C PRO A 80 13.44 1.40 -0.41
N ARG A 81 12.57 0.65 -1.11
CA ARG A 81 11.24 1.11 -1.51
C ARG A 81 10.21 0.02 -1.24
N VAL A 82 9.09 0.41 -0.63
CA VAL A 82 7.99 -0.47 -0.24
C VAL A 82 6.70 0.27 -0.53
N GLU A 83 5.74 -0.40 -1.15
CA GLU A 83 4.47 0.19 -1.58
C GLU A 83 3.30 -0.74 -1.30
N LEU A 84 2.11 -0.17 -1.10
CA LEU A 84 0.86 -0.92 -1.07
C LEU A 84 0.35 -1.06 -2.49
N HIS A 85 0.06 -2.26 -2.95
CA HIS A 85 -0.38 -2.55 -4.30
C HIS A 85 -1.73 -3.27 -4.28
N GLU A 86 -2.53 -3.04 -5.32
CA GLU A 86 -3.80 -3.71 -5.58
C GLU A 86 -3.83 -4.31 -6.98
N MET A 87 -4.73 -5.26 -7.20
CA MET A 87 -5.07 -5.77 -8.51
C MET A 87 -6.30 -5.05 -9.05
N ALA A 88 -6.13 -4.25 -10.10
CA ALA A 88 -7.19 -3.47 -10.72
C ALA A 88 -7.29 -3.69 -12.23
N PRO A 89 -8.48 -3.56 -12.85
CA PRO A 89 -8.63 -3.66 -14.29
C PRO A 89 -7.88 -2.53 -15.03
N ASP A 90 -7.17 -2.86 -16.11
CA ASP A 90 -6.37 -1.92 -16.89
C ASP A 90 -7.14 -1.18 -18.00
N GLY A 91 -8.47 -1.22 -17.94
CA GLY A 91 -9.36 -0.66 -18.96
C GLY A 91 -9.56 -1.56 -20.19
N THR A 92 -8.75 -2.60 -20.38
CA THR A 92 -8.94 -3.61 -21.45
C THR A 92 -9.69 -4.86 -20.96
N GLY A 93 -10.00 -4.91 -19.66
CA GLY A 93 -10.61 -6.05 -18.99
C GLY A 93 -9.59 -7.04 -18.39
N ALA A 94 -8.29 -6.83 -18.61
CA ALA A 94 -7.23 -7.55 -17.92
C ALA A 94 -6.97 -6.93 -16.53
N MET A 95 -6.61 -7.78 -15.56
CA MET A 95 -6.17 -7.32 -14.23
C MET A 95 -4.68 -6.96 -14.28
N LYS A 96 -4.31 -5.85 -13.64
CA LYS A 96 -2.93 -5.43 -13.46
C LYS A 96 -2.66 -4.98 -12.03
N MET A 97 -1.43 -5.18 -11.61
CA MET A 97 -0.90 -4.61 -10.37
C MET A 97 -0.70 -3.11 -10.53
N ARG A 98 -1.09 -2.35 -9.52
CA ARG A 98 -0.76 -0.93 -9.39
C ARG A 98 -0.63 -0.54 -7.93
N GLU A 99 0.09 0.54 -7.69
CA GLU A 99 0.12 1.18 -6.38
C GLU A 99 -1.29 1.61 -5.95
N LYS A 100 -1.59 1.40 -4.66
CA LYS A 100 -2.84 1.73 -4.02
C LYS A 100 -2.72 3.06 -3.28
N ASP A 101 -3.11 4.13 -3.98
CA ASP A 101 -3.17 5.47 -3.40
C ASP A 101 -4.16 5.54 -2.22
N GLY A 102 -3.76 6.21 -1.13
CA GLY A 102 -4.60 6.41 0.05
C GLY A 102 -4.55 5.27 1.08
N GLY A 103 -3.83 4.18 0.78
CA GLY A 103 -3.55 3.12 1.74
C GLY A 103 -4.66 2.06 1.86
N VAL A 104 -4.65 1.36 3.00
CA VAL A 104 -5.58 0.26 3.30
C VAL A 104 -6.37 0.59 4.56
N VAL A 105 -7.69 0.69 4.43
CA VAL A 105 -8.60 0.86 5.57
C VAL A 105 -8.97 -0.50 6.13
N VAL A 106 -8.67 -0.72 7.41
CA VAL A 106 -9.11 -1.89 8.18
C VAL A 106 -10.19 -1.42 9.14
N GLN A 107 -11.43 -1.84 8.88
CA GLN A 107 -12.56 -1.41 9.68
C GLN A 107 -12.45 -1.88 11.13
N ALA A 108 -13.09 -1.17 12.06
CA ALA A 108 -13.18 -1.58 13.46
C ALA A 108 -13.66 -3.04 13.57
N ASN A 109 -13.08 -3.81 14.49
CA ASN A 109 -13.42 -5.21 14.76
C ASN A 109 -13.46 -6.09 13.49
N SER A 110 -12.55 -5.84 12.54
CA SER A 110 -12.53 -6.50 11.22
C SER A 110 -11.10 -6.82 10.77
N SER A 111 -10.98 -7.59 9.70
CA SER A 111 -9.71 -7.98 9.10
C SER A 111 -9.59 -7.57 7.63
N TYR A 112 -8.37 -7.31 7.18
CA TYR A 112 -8.03 -7.02 5.79
C TYR A 112 -6.98 -8.00 5.28
N GLU A 113 -7.32 -8.75 4.24
CA GLU A 113 -6.43 -9.77 3.66
C GLU A 113 -5.52 -9.17 2.59
N LEU A 114 -4.23 -9.44 2.70
CA LEU A 114 -3.21 -9.20 1.70
C LEU A 114 -2.74 -10.55 1.15
N ALA A 115 -3.08 -10.84 -0.10
CA ALA A 115 -2.88 -12.17 -0.70
C ALA A 115 -2.38 -12.09 -2.15
N PRO A 116 -1.65 -13.13 -2.63
CA PRO A 116 -1.29 -13.23 -4.04
C PRO A 116 -2.54 -13.20 -4.94
N GLY A 117 -2.53 -12.42 -6.03
CA GLY A 117 -3.73 -12.18 -6.84
C GLY A 117 -4.66 -11.09 -6.35
N GLY A 118 -4.40 -10.51 -5.18
CA GLY A 118 -5.14 -9.40 -4.59
C GLY A 118 -4.20 -8.30 -4.12
N ASP A 119 -4.61 -7.61 -3.05
CA ASP A 119 -3.79 -6.57 -2.45
C ASP A 119 -2.56 -7.15 -1.75
N HIS A 120 -1.44 -6.46 -1.82
CA HIS A 120 -0.19 -6.92 -1.24
C HIS A 120 0.76 -5.75 -0.96
N ILE A 121 1.78 -5.99 -0.14
CA ILE A 121 2.85 -5.02 0.10
C ILE A 121 4.02 -5.39 -0.82
N MET A 122 4.31 -4.53 -1.79
CA MET A 122 5.36 -4.73 -2.78
C MET A 122 6.69 -4.17 -2.28
N LEU A 123 7.76 -4.95 -2.37
CA LEU A 123 9.13 -4.58 -2.04
C LEU A 123 9.95 -4.49 -3.33
N PHE A 124 10.60 -3.36 -3.55
CA PHE A 124 11.36 -3.05 -4.76
C PHE A 124 12.86 -2.97 -4.51
N ASP A 125 13.66 -3.27 -5.53
CA ASP A 125 15.10 -3.04 -5.54
C ASP A 125 15.84 -3.72 -4.38
N LEU A 126 15.53 -5.00 -4.13
CA LEU A 126 16.20 -5.81 -3.12
C LEU A 126 17.73 -5.80 -3.34
N PRO A 127 18.52 -5.20 -2.43
CA PRO A 127 19.96 -5.07 -2.59
C PRO A 127 20.70 -6.38 -2.27
N ALA A 128 20.02 -7.31 -1.60
CA ALA A 128 20.53 -8.62 -1.23
C ALA A 128 19.37 -9.63 -1.21
N PRO A 129 19.69 -10.94 -1.29
CA PRO A 129 18.66 -11.96 -1.29
C PRO A 129 17.86 -12.06 0.01
N VAL A 130 16.55 -12.26 -0.11
CA VAL A 130 15.62 -12.54 0.99
C VAL A 130 15.33 -14.05 1.00
N ARG A 131 15.94 -14.77 1.94
CA ARG A 131 16.04 -16.24 1.96
C ARG A 131 14.92 -16.88 2.76
N ALA A 132 14.31 -17.95 2.24
CA ALA A 132 13.31 -18.73 2.96
C ALA A 132 13.82 -19.18 4.34
N GLY A 133 12.90 -19.16 5.33
CA GLY A 133 13.20 -19.48 6.73
C GLY A 133 13.84 -18.35 7.53
N SER A 134 14.13 -17.21 6.93
CA SER A 134 14.49 -15.98 7.67
C SER A 134 13.25 -15.18 8.07
N ASP A 135 13.45 -14.23 8.98
CA ASP A 135 12.41 -13.32 9.46
C ASP A 135 12.76 -11.89 9.05
N VAL A 136 11.76 -11.15 8.56
CA VAL A 136 11.92 -9.76 8.12
C VAL A 136 11.05 -8.85 9.00
N PRO A 137 11.64 -7.88 9.71
CA PRO A 137 10.88 -6.89 10.45
C PRO A 137 10.36 -5.80 9.50
N PHE A 138 9.15 -5.34 9.78
CA PHE A 138 8.47 -4.26 9.08
C PHE A 138 7.92 -3.25 10.08
N THR A 139 7.95 -1.99 9.70
CA THR A 139 7.29 -0.89 10.43
C THR A 139 6.12 -0.40 9.61
N PHE A 140 4.93 -0.52 10.19
CA PHE A 140 3.65 -0.07 9.62
C PHE A 140 3.35 1.30 10.20
N THR A 141 2.95 2.24 9.35
CA THR A 141 2.56 3.61 9.74
C THR A 141 1.11 3.85 9.36
N PHE A 142 0.31 4.30 10.32
CA PHE A 142 -1.10 4.58 10.14
C PHE A 142 -1.35 6.07 9.83
N ALA A 143 -2.53 6.41 9.34
CA ALA A 143 -2.88 7.75 8.87
C ALA A 143 -2.77 8.85 9.94
N ASP A 144 -2.91 8.49 11.22
CA ASP A 144 -2.73 9.39 12.36
C ASP A 144 -1.28 9.51 12.86
N GLY A 145 -0.34 8.83 12.20
CA GLY A 145 1.08 8.80 12.54
C GLY A 145 1.47 7.73 13.56
N ALA A 146 0.54 6.91 14.06
CA ALA A 146 0.89 5.77 14.89
C ALA A 146 1.75 4.77 14.10
N THR A 147 2.64 4.05 14.80
CA THR A 147 3.50 3.05 14.18
C THR A 147 3.50 1.73 14.94
N ALA A 148 3.47 0.62 14.21
CA ALA A 148 3.52 -0.73 14.75
C ALA A 148 4.63 -1.54 14.04
N GLN A 149 5.30 -2.43 14.78
CA GLN A 149 6.32 -3.32 14.22
C GLN A 149 5.79 -4.75 14.15
N PHE A 150 5.90 -5.35 12.99
CA PHE A 150 5.52 -6.74 12.74
C PHE A 150 6.67 -7.50 12.08
N THR A 151 6.76 -8.79 12.35
CA THR A 151 7.77 -9.67 11.74
C THR A 151 7.06 -10.69 10.85
N ALA A 152 7.52 -10.82 9.61
CA ALA A 152 7.00 -11.80 8.67
C ALA A 152 8.07 -12.82 8.31
N GLN A 153 7.67 -14.08 8.24
CA GLN A 153 8.55 -15.17 7.85
C GLN A 153 8.71 -15.23 6.34
N VAL A 154 9.93 -15.41 5.86
CA VAL A 154 10.19 -15.60 4.43
C VAL A 154 9.86 -17.05 4.04
N ARG A 155 9.05 -17.23 3.01
CA ARG A 155 8.61 -18.54 2.52
C ARG A 155 8.91 -18.67 1.02
N ASP A 156 9.25 -19.88 0.60
CA ASP A 156 9.23 -20.23 -0.82
C ASP A 156 7.79 -20.26 -1.32
N PHE A 157 7.54 -19.63 -2.48
CA PHE A 157 6.23 -19.63 -3.10
C PHE A 157 6.37 -19.63 -4.62
N THR A 158 5.79 -20.66 -5.25
CA THR A 158 5.76 -20.84 -6.71
C THR A 158 4.39 -20.52 -7.32
N GLY A 159 3.45 -20.02 -6.50
CA GLY A 159 2.09 -19.67 -6.94
C GLY A 159 2.01 -18.23 -7.48
N ALA A 160 0.83 -17.89 -8.03
CA ALA A 160 0.50 -16.60 -8.64
C ALA A 160 1.46 -16.18 -9.77
N ARG A 161 1.06 -16.45 -11.01
CA ARG A 161 1.78 -16.09 -12.23
C ARG A 161 1.53 -14.60 -12.51
N GLU A 162 1.96 -13.77 -11.58
CA GLU A 162 1.72 -12.32 -11.63
C GLU A 162 2.88 -11.67 -12.38
N ASP A 163 2.53 -10.87 -13.37
CA ASP A 163 3.49 -10.14 -14.21
C ASP A 163 3.96 -8.91 -13.44
N TYR A 164 5.01 -9.07 -12.64
CA TYR A 164 5.73 -7.97 -12.00
C TYR A 164 6.67 -7.36 -13.04
N GLY A 165 6.10 -6.51 -13.93
CA GLY A 165 6.74 -5.99 -15.14
C GLY A 165 8.28 -5.85 -15.10
N ASP A 166 8.92 -6.36 -16.15
CA ASP A 166 10.38 -6.50 -16.31
C ASP A 166 11.21 -5.23 -16.00
N GLY A 167 11.97 -5.31 -14.90
CA GLY A 167 13.14 -4.47 -14.61
C GLY A 167 14.46 -5.22 -14.84
N ALA A 168 14.79 -5.48 -16.12
CA ALA A 168 16.11 -5.81 -16.70
C ALA A 168 17.05 -6.85 -16.04
N SER A 169 17.18 -7.99 -16.75
CA SER A 169 18.40 -8.75 -17.12
C SER A 169 19.00 -9.79 -16.17
N HIS A 170 18.89 -11.06 -16.57
CA HIS A 170 20.04 -11.97 -16.62
C HIS A 170 20.19 -12.50 -18.06
N GLY A 171 21.28 -12.09 -18.70
CA GLY A 171 21.75 -12.74 -19.92
C GLY A 171 22.52 -14.01 -19.55
N GLU A 172 22.22 -15.10 -20.24
CA GLU A 172 23.17 -16.19 -20.43
C GLU A 172 23.64 -16.15 -21.88
N THR A 173 24.89 -15.73 -22.04
CA THR A 173 25.68 -15.93 -23.25
C THR A 173 26.23 -17.35 -23.21
N SER A 174 25.91 -18.16 -24.22
CA SER A 174 26.71 -19.34 -24.56
C SER A 174 26.98 -19.30 -26.05
N GLY A 175 28.08 -18.63 -26.41
CA GLY A 175 28.68 -18.74 -27.72
C GLY A 175 29.44 -20.06 -27.90
N GLY A 176 29.53 -20.49 -29.16
CA GLY A 176 30.53 -21.44 -29.64
C GLY A 176 29.96 -22.71 -30.28
N MET A 177 29.85 -22.73 -31.60
CA MET A 177 30.67 -23.63 -32.44
C MET A 177 30.44 -23.38 -33.94
N ASP A 178 31.39 -22.62 -34.47
CA ASP A 178 32.02 -22.69 -35.79
C ASP A 178 31.95 -24.04 -36.54
N GLY A 179 31.73 -23.95 -37.86
CA GLY A 179 32.55 -24.68 -38.83
C GLY A 179 31.94 -25.84 -39.62
N ALA A 180 32.20 -25.79 -40.93
CA ALA A 180 32.17 -26.85 -41.96
C ALA A 180 30.79 -27.20 -42.57
N MET A 181 30.48 -26.78 -43.80
CA MET A 181 31.01 -27.24 -45.11
C MET A 181 30.55 -28.65 -45.51
N GLN A 182 29.77 -28.68 -46.60
CA GLN A 182 29.79 -29.64 -47.71
C GLN A 182 29.53 -31.12 -47.40
N ASP A 183 28.45 -31.68 -47.96
CA ASP A 183 28.60 -32.72 -49.00
C ASP A 183 27.26 -32.99 -49.72
N HIS A 184 27.33 -33.07 -51.05
CA HIS A 184 26.29 -33.58 -51.94
C HIS A 184 26.71 -34.99 -52.36
N GLY A 185 26.00 -36.04 -51.92
CA GLY A 185 26.33 -37.41 -52.28
C GLY A 185 25.10 -38.29 -52.49
N GLN A 186 24.86 -38.65 -53.75
CA GLN A 186 23.87 -39.62 -54.19
C GLN A 186 24.26 -41.05 -53.77
N GLY A 187 23.27 -41.94 -53.59
CA GLY A 187 23.51 -43.36 -53.40
C GLY A 187 22.24 -44.18 -53.59
N GLU A 188 22.15 -44.83 -54.76
CA GLU A 188 21.09 -45.71 -55.19
C GLU A 188 21.16 -47.10 -54.51
N ALA A 189 19.98 -47.72 -54.37
CA ALA A 189 19.66 -49.13 -54.68
C ALA A 189 19.64 -50.25 -53.60
N HIS A 190 18.60 -51.08 -53.82
CA HIS A 190 18.39 -52.52 -53.56
C HIS A 190 17.78 -53.02 -52.23
N GLY A 191 16.54 -53.52 -52.35
CA GLY A 191 16.28 -54.97 -52.32
C GLY A 191 15.73 -55.58 -51.01
N GLY A 192 14.49 -56.06 -51.07
CA GLY A 192 13.83 -56.88 -50.05
C GLY A 192 12.33 -57.01 -50.30
#